data_AF-A0AAU4E977-F1
#
_entry.id   AF-A0AAU4E977-F1
#
_cell.length_a   1.000
_cell.length_b   1.000
_cell.length_c   1.000
_cell.angle_alpha   90.00
_cell.angle_beta   90.00
_cell.angle_gamma   90.00
#
_symmetry.space_group_name_H-M   'P 1'
#
loop_
_entity.id
_entity.type
_entity.pdbx_description
1 polymer ?
#
loop_
_entity_poly.entity_id
_entity_poly.type
_entity_poly.pdbx_seq_one_letter_code
_entity_poly.pdbx_strand_id
1 'polypeptide(L)'
;MDTFVIILALCALAGFLGWQRFATNNAVATTSVRSPHDVRRTQEIVDAAFGGARAMLWTTASGPGNINKRRRGKDRGITMSIDIEAIPGGGSQVDMWASQTNVYFGLFVNFSGAVNSRKKAISRHLTS
;
A
#
# COMPACT_ATOMS: atom_id res chain seq x y z
N MET A 1 -13.70 -10.09 -39.11
CA MET A 1 -12.65 -10.38 -38.10
C MET A 1 -12.46 -9.18 -37.18
N ASP A 2 -12.56 -7.97 -37.72
CA ASP A 2 -12.26 -6.71 -37.04
C ASP A 2 -13.21 -6.39 -35.88
N THR A 3 -14.52 -6.62 -36.03
CA THR A 3 -15.50 -6.37 -34.95
C THR A 3 -15.27 -7.25 -33.72
N PHE A 4 -14.92 -8.52 -33.91
CA PHE A 4 -14.66 -9.45 -32.81
C PHE A 4 -13.40 -9.05 -32.03
N VAL A 5 -12.33 -8.66 -32.73
CA VAL A 5 -11.09 -8.18 -32.11
C VAL A 5 -11.31 -6.87 -31.35
N ILE A 6 -12.10 -5.95 -31.91
CA ILE A 6 -12.45 -4.68 -31.24
C ILE A 6 -13.25 -4.96 -29.96
N ILE A 7 -14.23 -5.86 -30.00
CA ILE A 7 -15.01 -6.23 -28.80
C ILE A 7 -14.11 -6.83 -27.73
N LEU A 8 -13.20 -7.75 -28.09
CA LEU A 8 -12.24 -8.32 -27.14
C LEU A 8 -11.32 -7.24 -26.54
N ALA A 9 -10.83 -6.31 -27.35
CA ALA A 9 -10.00 -5.20 -26.89
C ALA A 9 -10.74 -4.30 -25.89
N LEU A 10 -12.02 -3.99 -26.16
CA LEU A 10 -12.87 -3.21 -25.25
C LEU A 10 -13.16 -3.95 -23.94
N CYS A 11 -13.44 -5.26 -24.00
CA CYS A 11 -13.63 -6.08 -22.80
C CYS A 11 -12.35 -6.14 -21.95
N ALA A 12 -11.18 -6.31 -22.58
CA ALA A 12 -9.89 -6.30 -21.89
C ALA A 12 -9.61 -4.94 -21.23
N LEU A 13 -9.90 -3.84 -21.94
CA LEU A 13 -9.75 -2.49 -21.41
C LEU A 13 -10.69 -2.24 -20.22
N ALA A 14 -11.96 -2.61 -20.33
CA ALA A 14 -12.93 -2.48 -19.25
C ALA A 14 -12.53 -3.30 -18.01
N GLY A 15 -12.09 -4.55 -18.20
CA GLY A 15 -11.57 -5.40 -17.13
C GLY A 15 -10.34 -4.80 -16.45
N PHE A 16 -9.40 -4.26 -17.23
CA PHE A 16 -8.22 -3.59 -16.71
C PHE A 16 -8.56 -2.35 -15.89
N LEU A 17 -9.47 -1.49 -16.37
CA LEU A 17 -9.93 -0.30 -15.65
C LEU A 17 -10.66 -0.66 -14.35
N GLY A 18 -11.52 -1.69 -14.39
CA GLY A 18 -12.19 -2.22 -13.20
C GLY A 18 -11.20 -2.72 -12.15
N TRP A 19 -10.19 -3.50 -12.57
CA TRP A 19 -9.13 -3.97 -11.69
C TRP A 19 -8.29 -2.83 -11.10
N GLN A 20 -7.90 -1.84 -11.92
CA GLN A 20 -7.17 -0.66 -11.45
C GLN A 20 -7.94 0.11 -10.37
N ARG A 21 -9.26 0.29 -10.58
CA ARG A 21 -10.13 0.94 -9.60
C ARG A 21 -10.19 0.17 -8.29
N PHE A 22 -10.40 -1.15 -8.37
CA PHE A 22 -10.42 -2.04 -7.20
C PHE A 22 -9.09 -2.01 -6.43
N ALA A 23 -7.96 -2.17 -7.13
CA ALA A 23 -6.64 -2.15 -6.51
C ALA A 23 -6.36 -0.82 -5.80
N THR A 24 -6.76 0.30 -6.41
CA THR A 24 -6.59 1.64 -5.82
C THR A 24 -7.47 1.86 -4.60
N ASN A 25 -8.72 1.39 -4.63
CA ASN A 25 -9.61 1.44 -3.47
C ASN A 25 -9.01 0.66 -2.29
N ASN A 26 -8.47 -0.53 -2.51
CA ASN A 26 -7.82 -1.32 -1.46
C ASN A 26 -6.53 -0.67 -0.93
N ALA A 27 -5.78 0.03 -1.78
CA ALA A 27 -4.57 0.73 -1.37
C ALA A 27 -4.91 1.91 -0.44
N VAL A 28 -5.95 2.68 -0.77
CA VAL A 28 -6.41 3.83 0.02
C VAL A 28 -7.16 3.39 1.29
N ALA A 29 -7.94 2.31 1.23
CA ALA A 29 -8.64 1.79 2.40
C ALA A 29 -7.67 1.46 3.53
N THR A 30 -8.02 1.78 4.77
CA THR A 30 -7.21 1.41 5.92
C THR A 30 -7.21 -0.10 6.11
N THR A 31 -6.03 -0.66 6.32
CA THR A 31 -5.85 -2.07 6.66
C THR A 31 -5.28 -2.15 8.07
N SER A 32 -6.11 -2.63 8.98
CA SER A 32 -5.79 -2.76 10.41
C SER A 32 -5.31 -4.17 10.73
N VAL A 33 -4.20 -4.29 11.43
CA VAL A 33 -3.64 -5.56 11.89
C VAL A 33 -3.33 -5.44 13.38
N ARG A 34 -3.80 -6.40 14.17
CA ARG A 34 -3.39 -6.53 15.57
C ARG A 34 -2.16 -7.42 15.66
N SER A 35 -1.13 -6.93 16.32
CA SER A 35 0.14 -7.60 16.58
C SER A 35 0.21 -7.93 18.07
N PRO A 36 0.69 -9.14 18.45
CA PRO A 36 0.96 -9.46 19.84
C PRO A 36 2.18 -8.71 20.40
N HIS A 37 2.98 -8.07 19.53
CA HIS A 37 4.21 -7.38 19.90
C HIS A 37 3.95 -5.97 20.42
N ASP A 38 4.84 -5.48 21.29
CA ASP A 38 4.85 -4.07 21.71
C ASP A 38 5.09 -3.13 20.53
N VAL A 39 4.82 -1.83 20.73
CA VAL A 39 4.94 -0.80 19.69
C VAL A 39 6.35 -0.76 19.10
N ARG A 40 7.39 -0.87 19.93
CA ARG A 40 8.79 -0.79 19.49
C ARG A 40 9.15 -1.95 18.57
N ARG A 41 8.81 -3.17 18.96
CA ARG A 41 9.08 -4.36 18.16
C ARG A 41 8.25 -4.39 16.89
N THR A 42 6.99 -3.97 16.95
CA THR A 42 6.14 -3.79 15.77
C THR A 42 6.75 -2.78 14.80
N GLN A 43 7.28 -1.66 15.31
CA GLN A 43 7.97 -0.67 14.48
C GLN A 43 9.21 -1.25 13.80
N GLU A 44 10.05 -2.02 14.50
CA GLU A 44 11.20 -2.71 13.90
C GLU A 44 10.78 -3.67 12.76
N ILE A 45 9.69 -4.42 12.95
CA ILE A 45 9.16 -5.34 11.94
C ILE A 45 8.68 -4.56 10.71
N VAL A 46 7.95 -3.46 10.92
CA VAL A 46 7.48 -2.59 9.85
C VAL A 46 8.66 -1.99 9.09
N ASP A 47 9.67 -1.46 9.78
CA ASP A 47 10.86 -0.90 9.16
C ASP A 47 11.64 -1.96 8.37
N ALA A 48 11.79 -3.18 8.90
CA ALA A 48 12.39 -4.31 8.20
C ALA A 48 11.62 -4.68 6.92
N ALA A 49 10.29 -4.54 6.90
CA ALA A 49 9.47 -4.76 5.70
C ALA A 49 9.75 -3.74 4.58
N PHE A 50 10.29 -2.57 4.93
CA PHE A 50 10.83 -1.58 4.00
C PHE A 50 12.34 -1.66 3.81
N GLY A 51 13.02 -2.65 4.41
CA GLY A 51 14.45 -2.92 4.26
C GLY A 51 14.82 -3.82 3.07
N GLY A 52 16.12 -4.03 2.86
CA GLY A 52 16.69 -4.91 1.83
C GLY A 52 16.67 -4.38 0.40
N ALA A 53 16.84 -5.25 -0.60
CA ALA A 53 16.97 -4.85 -2.01
C ALA A 53 15.74 -4.08 -2.55
N ARG A 54 14.55 -4.36 -2.01
CA ARG A 54 13.30 -3.68 -2.39
C ARG A 54 13.07 -2.37 -1.62
N ALA A 55 13.89 -2.04 -0.63
CA ALA A 55 13.92 -0.75 0.08
C ALA A 55 14.26 0.41 -0.85
N MET A 56 15.14 0.17 -1.82
CA MET A 56 15.63 1.21 -2.74
C MET A 56 14.49 1.89 -3.51
N LEU A 57 13.39 1.17 -3.70
CA LEU A 57 12.19 1.66 -4.38
C LEU A 57 11.33 2.56 -3.50
N TRP A 58 11.63 2.69 -2.22
CA TRP A 58 10.90 3.51 -1.25
C TRP A 58 11.81 4.56 -0.62
N THR A 59 11.22 5.67 -0.23
CA THR A 59 11.89 6.76 0.48
C THR A 59 10.98 7.21 1.61
N THR A 60 11.57 7.70 2.70
CA THR A 60 10.82 8.41 3.73
C THR A 60 10.18 9.65 3.12
N ALA A 61 8.95 9.93 3.51
CA ALA A 61 8.19 11.11 3.10
C ALA A 61 7.53 11.74 4.33
N SER A 62 7.10 12.99 4.22
CA SER A 62 6.21 13.58 5.21
C SER A 62 4.79 13.03 5.03
N GLY A 63 4.06 12.81 6.12
CA GLY A 63 2.69 12.34 6.09
C GLY A 63 2.08 12.26 7.49
N PRO A 64 0.79 11.90 7.58
CA PRO A 64 0.04 11.91 8.83
C PRO A 64 0.37 10.74 9.77
N GLY A 65 0.96 9.65 9.25
CA GLY A 65 1.21 8.47 10.06
C GLY A 65 2.53 8.50 10.84
N ASN A 66 2.74 7.57 11.76
CA ASN A 66 4.01 7.35 12.47
C ASN A 66 5.15 7.00 11.50
N ILE A 67 4.85 6.21 10.46
CA ILE A 67 5.79 5.84 9.40
C ILE A 67 5.19 6.21 8.06
N ASN A 68 5.92 7.00 7.28
CA ASN A 68 5.47 7.48 5.98
C ASN A 68 6.50 7.13 4.90
N LYS A 69 6.08 6.34 3.90
CA LYS A 69 6.93 5.86 2.81
C LYS A 69 6.31 6.19 1.45
N ARG A 70 7.13 6.71 0.54
CA ARG A 70 6.76 7.01 -0.85
C ARG A 70 7.65 6.23 -1.80
N ARG A 71 7.15 5.86 -2.98
CA ARG A 71 7.99 5.26 -4.03
C ARG A 71 9.04 6.28 -4.53
N ARG A 72 10.31 5.88 -4.64
CA ARG A 72 11.43 6.70 -5.15
C ARG A 72 11.21 7.05 -6.63
N GLY A 73 11.67 8.22 -7.06
CA GLY A 73 11.61 8.67 -8.46
C GLY A 73 10.27 9.29 -8.89
N LYS A 74 9.35 9.53 -7.95
CA LYS A 74 8.10 10.26 -8.17
C LYS A 74 7.98 11.41 -7.19
N ASP A 75 8.40 12.60 -7.61
CA ASP A 75 8.13 13.82 -6.86
C ASP A 75 6.61 14.03 -6.82
N ARG A 76 6.07 14.31 -5.63
CA ARG A 76 4.62 14.37 -5.33
C ARG A 76 3.86 13.04 -5.49
N GLY A 77 4.56 11.91 -5.50
CA GLY A 77 3.94 10.58 -5.50
C GLY A 77 3.15 10.28 -4.21
N ILE A 78 2.26 9.30 -4.31
CA ILE A 78 1.38 8.85 -3.22
C ILE A 78 2.23 8.30 -2.05
N THR A 79 1.87 8.68 -0.82
CA THR A 79 2.53 8.26 0.40
C THR A 79 1.72 7.14 1.06
N MET A 80 2.37 6.04 1.39
CA MET A 80 1.84 5.04 2.31
C MET A 80 2.14 5.49 3.74
N SER A 81 1.11 5.61 4.54
CA SER A 81 1.17 5.99 5.95
C SER A 81 0.79 4.81 6.81
N ILE A 82 1.50 4.66 7.92
CA ILE A 82 1.34 3.56 8.87
C ILE A 82 1.34 4.15 10.26
N ASP A 83 0.28 3.90 11.01
CA ASP A 83 0.20 4.16 12.44
C ASP A 83 0.38 2.87 13.22
N ILE A 84 1.02 3.02 14.37
CA ILE A 84 1.29 1.94 15.31
C ILE A 84 0.90 2.47 16.68
N GLU A 85 -0.15 1.89 17.25
CA GLU A 85 -0.69 2.27 18.55
C GLU A 85 -0.63 1.09 19.52
N ALA A 86 -0.47 1.36 20.80
CA ALA A 86 -0.56 0.31 21.83
C ALA A 86 -2.03 -0.06 22.07
N ILE A 87 -2.32 -1.35 22.23
CA ILE A 87 -3.69 -1.81 22.53
C ILE A 87 -3.84 -1.97 24.06
N PRO A 88 -4.97 -1.53 24.65
CA PRO A 88 -5.30 -1.85 26.03
C PRO A 88 -5.38 -3.39 26.22
N GLY A 89 -4.51 -3.95 27.05
CA GLY A 89 -4.38 -5.41 27.24
C GLY A 89 -3.11 -6.02 26.63
N GLY A 90 -2.24 -5.20 26.03
CA GLY A 90 -0.95 -5.63 25.48
C GLY A 90 -0.96 -5.78 23.96
N GLY A 91 0.23 -5.74 23.36
CA GLY A 91 0.40 -5.74 21.91
C GLY A 91 0.22 -4.36 21.27
N SER A 92 0.03 -4.35 19.95
CA SER A 92 -0.12 -3.13 19.17
C SER A 92 -1.09 -3.28 17.99
N GLN A 93 -1.74 -2.19 17.63
CA GLN A 93 -2.56 -2.06 16.42
C GLN A 93 -1.75 -1.33 15.36
N VAL A 94 -1.72 -1.90 14.17
CA VAL A 94 -1.05 -1.31 13.01
C VAL A 94 -2.10 -0.96 11.97
N ASP A 95 -2.27 0.33 11.71
CA ASP A 95 -3.18 0.84 10.71
C ASP A 95 -2.40 1.34 9.49
N MET A 96 -2.66 0.75 8.32
CA MET A 96 -1.93 1.05 7.09
C MET A 96 -2.86 1.59 6.02
N TRP A 97 -2.58 2.77 5.49
CA TRP A 97 -3.33 3.36 4.38
C TRP A 97 -2.41 4.11 3.42
N ALA A 98 -2.95 4.49 2.27
CA ALA A 98 -2.27 5.40 1.35
C ALA A 98 -2.99 6.75 1.38
N SER A 99 -2.22 7.85 1.35
CA SER A 99 -2.76 9.19 1.12
C SER A 99 -3.67 9.17 -0.10
N GLN A 100 -4.81 9.88 -0.07
CA GLN A 100 -5.75 9.89 -1.18
C GLN A 100 -5.00 10.13 -2.48
N THR A 101 -5.05 9.11 -3.34
CA THR A 101 -4.53 9.15 -4.69
C THR A 101 -5.21 10.32 -5.36
N ASN A 102 -4.51 11.43 -5.57
CA ASN A 102 -5.09 12.56 -6.28
C ASN A 102 -5.50 12.04 -7.66
N VAL A 103 -6.82 11.93 -7.87
CA VAL A 103 -7.48 11.12 -8.92
C VAL A 103 -7.09 11.60 -10.33
N TYR A 104 -6.42 12.75 -10.43
CA TYR A 104 -5.90 13.34 -11.67
C TYR A 104 -4.78 12.55 -12.36
N PHE A 105 -4.13 11.58 -11.70
CA PHE A 105 -3.10 10.74 -12.32
C PHE A 105 -3.55 9.28 -12.45
N GLY A 106 -4.66 9.05 -13.17
CA GLY A 106 -5.31 7.75 -13.42
C GLY A 106 -4.48 6.66 -14.12
N LEU A 107 -3.14 6.76 -14.12
CA LEU A 107 -2.22 5.93 -14.90
C LEU A 107 -0.95 5.50 -14.14
N PHE A 108 -0.91 5.57 -12.80
CA PHE A 108 0.20 4.99 -12.06
C PHE A 108 -0.02 3.50 -11.78
N VAL A 109 0.01 2.71 -12.86
CA VAL A 109 -0.24 1.26 -13.02
C VAL A 109 0.50 0.33 -12.03
N ASN A 110 1.33 0.85 -11.12
CA ASN A 110 2.04 0.00 -10.16
C ASN A 110 2.17 0.58 -8.73
N PHE A 111 1.47 1.67 -8.39
CA PHE A 111 1.49 2.15 -7.00
C PHE A 111 0.55 1.34 -6.11
N SER A 112 -0.71 1.19 -6.52
CA SER A 112 -1.73 0.47 -5.73
C SER A 112 -1.32 -0.98 -5.47
N GLY A 113 -0.79 -1.67 -6.50
CA GLY A 113 -0.23 -3.01 -6.36
C GLY A 113 0.95 -3.07 -5.39
N ALA A 114 1.85 -2.07 -5.42
CA ALA A 114 2.96 -1.98 -4.50
C ALA A 114 2.53 -1.79 -3.05
N VAL A 115 1.56 -0.92 -2.79
CA VAL A 115 1.01 -0.70 -1.44
C VAL A 115 0.31 -1.96 -0.95
N ASN A 116 -0.57 -2.55 -1.75
CA ASN A 116 -1.29 -3.76 -1.38
C ASN A 116 -0.32 -4.93 -1.10
N SER A 117 0.73 -5.07 -1.91
CA SER A 117 1.78 -6.07 -1.65
C SER A 117 2.53 -5.78 -0.35
N ARG A 118 2.76 -4.51 0.01
CA ARG A 118 3.46 -4.13 1.24
C ARG A 118 2.60 -4.35 2.47
N LYS A 119 1.34 -3.92 2.44
CA LYS A 119 0.34 -4.23 3.48
C LYS A 119 0.32 -5.72 3.75
N LYS A 120 0.19 -6.55 2.71
CA LYS A 120 0.18 -8.01 2.83
C LYS A 120 1.47 -8.57 3.44
N ALA A 121 2.63 -8.03 3.07
CA ALA A 121 3.91 -8.47 3.64
C ALA A 121 4.03 -8.11 5.12
N ILE A 122 3.69 -6.86 5.49
CA ILE A 122 3.69 -6.39 6.87
C ILE A 122 2.71 -7.23 7.71
N SER A 123 1.46 -7.41 7.25
CA SER A 123 0.48 -8.25 7.94
C SER A 123 1.04 -9.64 8.24
N ARG A 124 1.67 -10.29 7.27
CA ARG A 124 2.26 -11.62 7.46
C ARG A 124 3.36 -11.65 8.51
N HIS A 125 4.22 -10.63 8.55
CA HIS A 125 5.31 -10.56 9.54
C HIS A 125 4.83 -10.19 10.95
N LEU A 126 3.67 -9.55 11.07
CA LEU A 126 3.08 -9.19 12.36
C LEU A 126 2.23 -10.31 12.96
N THR A 127 1.77 -11.25 12.13
CA THR A 127 0.93 -12.38 12.57
C THR A 127 1.68 -13.72 12.63
N SER A 128 2.96 -13.75 12.24
CA SER A 128 3.84 -14.94 12.31
C SER A 128 4.51 -15.05 13.66
#